data_AF-A0A924QFU3-F1
#
_entry.id   AF-A0A924QFU3-F1
#
_cell.length_a   1.000
_cell.length_b   1.000
_cell.length_c   1.000
_cell.angle_alpha   90.00
_cell.angle_beta   90.00
_cell.angle_gamma   90.00
#
_symmetry.space_group_name_H-M   'P 1'
#
loop_
_entity.id
_entity.type
_entity.pdbx_description
1 polymer ?
#
loop_
_entity_poly.entity_id
_entity_poly.type
_entity_poly.pdbx_seq_one_letter_code
_entity_poly.pdbx_strand_id
1 'polypeptide(L)'
;MKTLIYLASQSPRRRQLLDQLGVRHELLAPTPEEDAEALEATIARELPLRYVERVTRAKLWAAQMRLRKRGLPSAPILCSDTT
;
A
#
# COMPACT_ATOMS: atom_id res chain seq x y z
N MET A 1 -3.74 -17.91 -15.72
CA MET A 1 -4.66 -16.93 -15.11
C MET A 1 -3.83 -15.90 -14.36
N LYS A 2 -4.10 -14.59 -14.49
CA LYS A 2 -3.39 -13.59 -13.68
C LYS A 2 -3.96 -13.58 -12.26
N THR A 3 -3.13 -13.89 -11.28
CA THR A 3 -3.49 -13.84 -9.86
C THR A 3 -3.82 -12.40 -9.47
N LEU A 4 -4.96 -12.20 -8.82
CA LEU A 4 -5.36 -10.91 -8.27
C LEU A 4 -4.34 -10.44 -7.25
N ILE A 5 -4.01 -9.14 -7.25
CA ILE A 5 -3.29 -8.48 -6.16
C ILE A 5 -4.12 -7.35 -5.55
N TYR A 6 -3.94 -7.09 -4.27
CA TYR A 6 -4.48 -5.90 -3.63
C TYR A 6 -3.50 -4.74 -3.73
N LEU A 7 -3.91 -3.66 -4.38
CA LEU A 7 -3.16 -2.41 -4.42
C LEU A 7 -3.52 -1.56 -3.20
N ALA A 8 -2.61 -1.51 -2.23
CA ALA A 8 -2.72 -0.65 -1.06
C ALA A 8 -2.03 0.70 -1.32
N SER A 9 -2.49 1.39 -2.38
CA SER A 9 -2.06 2.74 -2.73
C SER A 9 -3.21 3.51 -3.36
N GLN A 10 -3.35 4.79 -3.01
CA GLN A 10 -4.34 5.70 -3.61
C GLN A 10 -3.79 6.42 -4.86
N SER A 11 -2.54 6.16 -5.26
CA SER A 11 -1.91 6.86 -6.38
C SER A 11 -2.51 6.42 -7.74
N PRO A 12 -3.09 7.34 -8.53
CA PRO A 12 -3.58 7.02 -9.86
C PRO A 12 -2.47 6.50 -10.79
N ARG A 13 -1.25 7.04 -10.65
CA ARG A 13 -0.08 6.62 -11.44
C ARG A 13 0.28 5.16 -11.20
N ARG A 14 0.23 4.69 -9.94
CA ARG A 14 0.56 3.28 -9.61
C ARG A 14 -0.47 2.30 -10.15
N ARG A 15 -1.75 2.66 -10.10
CA ARG A 15 -2.83 1.92 -10.76
C ARG A 15 -2.57 1.82 -12.27
N GLN A 16 -2.31 2.95 -12.92
CA GLN A 16 -2.06 3.01 -14.36
C GLN A 16 -0.88 2.12 -14.78
N LEU A 17 0.20 2.10 -13.99
CA LEU A 17 1.35 1.21 -14.26
C LEU A 17 0.95 -0.28 -14.18
N LEU A 18 0.13 -0.67 -13.21
CA LEU A 18 -0.37 -2.05 -13.12
C LEU A 18 -1.30 -2.39 -14.30
N ASP A 19 -2.14 -1.45 -14.73
CA ASP A 19 -2.98 -1.61 -15.92
C ASP A 19 -2.14 -1.83 -17.19
N GLN A 20 -1.06 -1.04 -17.36
CA GLN A 20 -0.13 -1.19 -18.48
C GLN A 20 0.60 -2.54 -18.49
N LEU A 21 0.95 -3.06 -17.32
CA LEU A 21 1.51 -4.41 -17.15
C LEU A 21 0.42 -5.51 -17.25
N GLY A 22 -0.84 -5.10 -17.39
CA GLY A 22 -2.02 -5.95 -17.39
C GLY A 22 -2.21 -6.73 -16.11
N VAL A 23 -1.66 -6.31 -14.97
CA VAL A 23 -1.78 -6.99 -13.68
C VAL A 23 -3.19 -6.75 -13.13
N ARG A 24 -3.94 -7.84 -12.92
CA ARG A 24 -5.25 -7.76 -12.29
C ARG A 24 -5.09 -7.31 -10.84
N HIS A 25 -5.72 -6.19 -10.49
CA HIS A 25 -5.60 -5.63 -9.16
C HIS A 25 -6.91 -5.01 -8.67
N GLU A 26 -7.07 -4.97 -7.34
CA GLU A 26 -8.19 -4.32 -6.67
C GLU A 26 -7.65 -3.36 -5.61
N LEU A 27 -8.35 -2.24 -5.37
CA LEU A 27 -7.91 -1.32 -4.32
C LEU A 27 -8.18 -1.88 -2.94
N LEU A 28 -7.16 -1.77 -2.10
CA LEU A 28 -7.27 -1.94 -0.67
C LEU A 28 -7.02 -0.59 0.00
N ALA A 29 -7.92 0.37 -0.22
CA ALA A 29 -7.80 1.75 0.27
C ALA A 29 -8.13 1.87 1.78
N PRO A 30 -7.49 2.80 2.53
CA PRO A 30 -7.83 3.09 3.93
C PRO A 30 -9.31 3.43 4.11
N THR A 31 -9.89 3.01 5.22
CA THR A 31 -11.18 3.58 5.65
C THR A 31 -10.96 4.96 6.28
N PRO A 32 -12.01 5.80 6.40
CA PRO A 32 -11.90 7.12 7.04
C PRO A 32 -11.40 7.08 8.49
N GLU A 33 -11.55 5.95 9.18
CA GLU A 33 -11.08 5.77 10.56
C GLU A 33 -9.59 5.39 10.65
N GLU A 34 -8.94 5.12 9.52
CA GLU A 34 -7.52 4.80 9.45
C GLU A 34 -6.71 6.07 9.13
N ASP A 35 -5.90 6.52 10.08
CA ASP A 35 -4.95 7.61 9.86
C ASP A 35 -3.76 7.12 9.02
N ALA A 36 -3.95 7.11 7.70
CA ALA A 36 -2.93 6.71 6.74
C ALA A 36 -1.79 7.72 6.63
N GLU A 37 -2.04 9.00 6.92
CA GLU A 37 -1.06 10.09 6.84
C GLU A 37 -0.05 9.99 7.98
N ALA A 38 -0.48 9.59 9.19
CA ALA A 38 0.42 9.35 10.32
C ALA A 38 1.51 8.31 10.03
N LEU A 39 1.27 7.38 9.09
CA LEU A 39 2.28 6.39 8.68
C LEU A 39 3.46 7.04 7.94
N GLU A 40 3.29 8.25 7.41
CA GLU A 40 4.27 9.03 6.65
C GLU A 40 5.00 10.06 7.52
N ALA A 41 4.79 10.06 8.84
CA ALA A 41 5.45 10.98 9.75
C ALA A 41 6.98 10.91 9.60
N THR A 42 7.62 12.06 9.41
CA THR A 42 9.07 12.17 9.24
C THR A 42 9.78 12.05 10.57
N ILE A 43 10.88 11.31 10.62
CA ILE A 43 11.76 11.23 11.79
C ILE A 43 12.98 12.12 11.56
N ALA A 44 13.34 12.95 12.55
CA ALA A 44 14.48 13.85 12.44
C ALA A 44 15.77 13.08 12.12
N ARG A 45 16.52 13.55 11.12
CA ARG A 45 17.77 12.96 10.63
C ARG A 45 17.64 11.55 10.05
N GLU A 46 16.42 11.11 9.72
CA GLU A 46 16.22 9.86 8.99
C GLU A 46 16.70 10.00 7.53
N LEU A 47 17.50 9.05 7.07
CA LEU A 47 17.96 9.03 5.67
C LEU A 47 16.77 8.72 4.73
N PRO A 48 16.71 9.30 3.52
CA PRO A 48 15.61 9.07 2.58
C PRO A 48 15.31 7.59 2.31
N LEU A 49 16.35 6.76 2.14
CA LEU A 49 16.19 5.32 1.95
C LEU A 49 15.55 4.63 3.17
N ARG A 50 15.89 5.09 4.38
CA ARG A 50 15.33 4.53 5.63
C ARG A 50 13.88 4.97 5.82
N TYR A 51 13.58 6.22 5.48
CA TYR A 51 12.23 6.75 5.44
C TYR A 51 11.34 5.91 4.51
N VAL A 52 11.71 5.77 3.23
CA VAL A 52 10.88 5.08 2.24
C VAL A 52 10.68 3.60 2.59
N GLU A 53 11.69 2.92 3.14
CA GLU A 53 11.57 1.54 3.64
C GLU A 53 10.62 1.43 4.83
N ARG A 54 10.77 2.31 5.84
CA ARG A 54 9.94 2.33 7.04
C ARG A 54 8.48 2.60 6.70
N VAL A 55 8.23 3.66 5.92
CA VAL A 55 6.88 4.07 5.52
C VAL A 55 6.23 2.99 4.65
N THR A 56 6.95 2.40 3.70
CA THR A 56 6.42 1.29 2.87
C THR A 56 6.02 0.09 3.73
N ARG A 57 6.86 -0.28 4.72
CA ARG A 57 6.55 -1.38 5.65
C ARG A 57 5.35 -1.07 6.54
N ALA A 58 5.25 0.16 7.05
CA ALA A 58 4.12 0.60 7.87
C ALA A 58 2.80 0.55 7.07
N LYS A 59 2.82 1.03 5.83
CA LYS A 59 1.69 0.93 4.89
C LYS A 59 1.28 -0.51 4.62
N LEU A 60 2.25 -1.41 4.41
CA LEU A 60 1.97 -2.84 4.21
C LEU A 60 1.33 -3.48 5.43
N TRP A 61 1.85 -3.19 6.63
CA TRP A 61 1.27 -3.70 7.88
C TRP A 61 -0.19 -3.25 8.05
N ALA A 62 -0.47 -1.96 7.84
CA ALA A 62 -1.83 -1.43 7.90
C ALA A 62 -2.76 -2.10 6.87
N ALA A 63 -2.28 -2.29 5.63
CA ALA A 63 -3.01 -2.99 4.59
C ALA A 63 -3.31 -4.46 4.96
N GLN A 64 -2.36 -5.17 5.57
CA GLN A 64 -2.58 -6.53 6.07
C GLN A 64 -3.66 -6.57 7.16
N MET A 65 -3.63 -5.62 8.11
CA MET A 65 -4.67 -5.51 9.13
C MET A 65 -6.04 -5.27 8.49
N ARG A 66 -6.09 -4.36 7.51
CA ARG A 66 -7.30 -4.01 6.77
C ARG A 66 -7.88 -5.20 6.00
N LEU A 67 -7.03 -5.96 5.29
CA LEU A 67 -7.46 -7.16 4.56
C LEU A 67 -8.14 -8.16 5.51
N ARG A 68 -7.49 -8.42 6.67
CA ARG A 68 -8.01 -9.31 7.71
C ARG A 68 -9.32 -8.79 8.32
N LYS A 69 -9.36 -7.50 8.68
CA LYS A 69 -10.54 -6.86 9.28
C LYS A 69 -11.75 -6.90 8.34
N ARG A 70 -11.53 -6.78 7.02
CA ARG A 70 -12.59 -6.84 6.00
C ARG A 70 -12.98 -8.28 5.61
N GLY A 71 -12.26 -9.30 6.07
CA GLY A 71 -12.55 -10.70 5.72
C GLY A 71 -12.41 -11.00 4.22
N LEU A 72 -11.57 -10.23 3.51
CA LEU A 72 -11.38 -10.41 2.07
C LEU A 72 -10.55 -11.67 1.78
N PRO A 73 -10.71 -12.28 0.59
CA PRO A 73 -9.90 -13.43 0.17
C PRO A 73 -8.40 -13.15 0.28
N SER A 74 -7.62 -14.17 0.66
CA SER A 74 -6.17 -14.01 0.72
C SER A 74 -5.59 -13.82 -0.69
N ALA A 75 -4.84 -12.74 -0.88
CA ALA A 75 -4.08 -12.46 -2.08
C ALA A 75 -2.86 -11.57 -1.75
N PRO A 76 -1.83 -11.51 -2.61
CA PRO A 76 -0.69 -10.63 -2.40
C PRO A 76 -1.11 -9.15 -2.29
N ILE A 77 -0.46 -8.40 -1.40
CA ILE A 77 -0.66 -6.95 -1.23
C ILE A 77 0.56 -6.23 -1.80
N LEU A 78 0.33 -5.23 -2.65
CA LEU A 78 1.35 -4.32 -3.16
C LEU A 78 1.24 -2.97 -2.46
N CYS A 79 2.33 -2.59 -1.78
CA CYS A 79 2.56 -1.24 -1.24
C CYS A 79 3.83 -0.66 -1.87
N SER A 80 3.86 0.66 -2.00
CA SER A 80 5.07 1.39 -2.37
C SER A 80 5.02 2.81 -1.83
N ASP A 81 6.20 3.34 -1.56
CA ASP A 81 6.43 4.72 -1.20
C ASP A 81 7.50 5.31 -2.15
N THR A 82 7.58 6.64 -2.23
CA THR A 82 8.50 7.32 -3.15
C THR A 82 8.96 8.59 -2.46
N THR A 83 10.27 8.76 -2.30
CA THR A 83 10.94 9.93 -1.72
C THR A 83 11.83 10.62 -2.72
#